data_AF-A0AAW0J9Q9-F1
#
_entry.id   AF-A0AAW0J9Q9-F1
#
_cell.length_a   1.000
_cell.length_b   1.000
_cell.length_c   1.000
_cell.angle_alpha   90.00
_cell.angle_beta   90.00
_cell.angle_gamma   90.00
#
_symmetry.space_group_name_H-M   'P 1'
#
loop_
_entity.id
_entity.type
_entity.pdbx_description
1 polymer ?
#
loop_
_entity_poly.entity_id
_entity_poly.type
_entity_poly.pdbx_seq_one_letter_code
_entity_poly.pdbx_strand_id
1 'polypeptide(L)'
;MKEKKFLTVAPFECAWSKDLKFREAGRGCVAFEAFAHNDVTLVFRENAGSQHYHYKRDNSPHYTVILGSHRNKRLKIEVDGKTVVDVAGVGLCCSSEFKSYWISICDGLISIGKGRYPFQNLVFQWLDSNPNCSVRYVGLSSWDKHVGYRNVNVLPITHNHISLWEHVESGEFEGEEEGEDELNGEYMDYEKWGLENFLENWELSDMVFIFDTEERHVPAHKAILVASGNFPFSLSEDVVELPAVTYPVLHAFLQYIYTGQTKIPESQLGPLRALGLHFEVMSLVKQCEQNIERFKLNKKLFDSGKSVELSYPSTRTHYCATFPLGLPVNIQKLRQLLITGKYSDVNIYIEGHGLVAQAHKVILSLWSVPFAKMFTNGMSETMSSEVSLRDVSPEAFRAMLEFMYSGELDMEATVVAGALLLQILFLADQFGVTLLHQECCKTLLECLSEGWCSPSGRGSYNEFFYYAQV
;
A
#
# COMPACT_ATOMS: atom_id res chain seq x y z
N MET A 1 -5.86 -8.94 -40.40
CA MET A 1 -6.46 -9.58 -39.21
C MET A 1 -5.62 -10.79 -38.85
N LYS A 2 -4.74 -10.69 -37.84
CA LYS A 2 -4.13 -11.89 -37.23
C LYS A 2 -5.10 -12.35 -36.15
N GLU A 3 -5.73 -13.52 -36.33
CA GLU A 3 -6.50 -14.16 -35.26
C GLU A 3 -5.61 -14.31 -34.03
N LYS A 4 -5.98 -13.68 -32.92
CA LYS A 4 -5.32 -13.92 -31.64
C LYS A 4 -5.59 -15.37 -31.24
N LYS A 5 -4.61 -16.26 -31.45
CA LYS A 5 -4.64 -17.66 -30.98
C LYS A 5 -4.94 -17.66 -29.48
N PHE A 6 -6.03 -18.31 -29.08
CA PHE A 6 -6.36 -18.60 -27.68
C PHE A 6 -6.27 -20.11 -27.45
N LEU A 7 -5.88 -20.52 -26.25
CA LEU A 7 -5.75 -21.92 -25.85
C LEU A 7 -7.11 -22.41 -25.34
N THR A 8 -7.66 -23.45 -25.97
CA THR A 8 -8.87 -24.12 -25.47
C THR A 8 -8.47 -25.37 -24.69
N VAL A 9 -8.79 -25.40 -23.40
CA VAL A 9 -8.57 -26.56 -22.52
C VAL A 9 -9.86 -27.39 -22.48
N ALA A 10 -9.75 -28.69 -22.71
CA ALA A 10 -10.90 -29.60 -22.69
C ALA A 10 -11.35 -29.92 -21.25
N PRO A 11 -12.62 -30.35 -21.05
CA PRO A 11 -13.12 -30.77 -19.75
C PRO A 11 -12.21 -31.78 -19.07
N PHE A 12 -11.95 -31.57 -17.77
CA PHE A 12 -11.11 -32.41 -16.92
C PHE A 12 -9.64 -32.53 -17.35
N GLU A 13 -9.18 -31.66 -18.25
CA GLU A 13 -7.77 -31.56 -18.64
C GLU A 13 -7.08 -30.38 -17.96
N CYS A 14 -5.75 -30.44 -17.95
CA CYS A 14 -4.90 -29.37 -17.46
C CYS A 14 -3.75 -29.16 -18.45
N ALA A 15 -3.73 -27.99 -19.07
CA ALA A 15 -2.65 -27.59 -19.94
C ALA A 15 -1.51 -27.00 -19.10
N TRP A 16 -0.31 -27.54 -19.29
CA TRP A 16 0.91 -27.06 -18.69
C TRP A 16 1.80 -26.46 -19.77
N SER A 17 2.40 -25.31 -19.49
CA SER A 17 3.46 -24.74 -20.31
C SER A 17 4.71 -24.57 -19.46
N LYS A 18 5.88 -24.84 -20.05
CA LYS A 18 7.17 -24.60 -19.40
C LYS A 18 7.41 -23.12 -19.11
N ASP A 19 6.73 -22.25 -19.86
CA ASP A 19 6.83 -20.79 -19.75
C ASP A 19 5.95 -20.23 -18.63
N LEU A 20 4.98 -21.00 -18.13
CA LEU A 20 4.10 -20.62 -17.02
C LEU A 20 4.69 -21.05 -15.68
N LYS A 21 5.84 -20.46 -15.36
CA LYS A 21 6.67 -20.82 -14.22
C LYS A 21 7.08 -19.58 -13.41
N PHE A 22 6.82 -19.60 -12.11
CA PHE A 22 7.32 -18.61 -11.16
C PHE A 22 8.85 -18.65 -11.10
N ARG A 23 9.44 -17.45 -11.11
CA ARG A 23 10.88 -17.28 -10.98
C ARG A 23 11.35 -17.88 -9.65
N GLU A 24 10.68 -17.49 -8.58
CA GLU A 24 10.89 -17.95 -7.20
C GLU A 24 9.80 -18.95 -6.79
N ALA A 25 10.18 -19.98 -6.04
CA ALA A 25 9.20 -20.93 -5.51
C ALA A 25 8.37 -20.26 -4.39
N GLY A 26 7.08 -20.53 -4.36
CA GLY A 26 6.13 -19.94 -3.40
C GLY A 26 5.73 -18.49 -3.71
N ARG A 27 6.35 -17.86 -4.71
CA ARG A 27 6.20 -16.43 -5.02
C ARG A 27 6.02 -16.18 -6.51
N GLY A 28 4.80 -15.87 -6.92
CA GLY A 28 4.51 -15.48 -8.29
C GLY A 28 3.06 -15.09 -8.54
N CYS A 29 2.85 -14.29 -9.57
CA CYS A 29 1.54 -13.86 -10.02
C CYS A 29 1.27 -14.36 -11.44
N VAL A 30 0.04 -14.77 -11.72
CA VAL A 30 -0.42 -15.07 -13.08
C VAL A 30 -1.56 -14.13 -13.43
N ALA A 31 -1.39 -13.37 -14.50
CA ALA A 31 -2.44 -12.58 -15.14
C ALA A 31 -2.92 -13.30 -16.40
N PHE A 32 -4.22 -13.38 -16.61
CA PHE A 32 -4.77 -14.12 -17.75
C PHE A 32 -6.14 -13.59 -18.17
N GLU A 33 -6.49 -13.83 -19.42
CA GLU A 33 -7.85 -13.66 -19.90
C GLU A 33 -8.49 -15.03 -20.08
N ALA A 34 -9.65 -15.23 -19.46
CA ALA A 34 -10.42 -16.47 -19.56
C ALA A 34 -11.81 -16.21 -20.16
N PHE A 35 -12.22 -17.13 -21.03
CA PHE A 35 -13.57 -17.26 -21.55
C PHE A 35 -14.08 -18.65 -21.20
N ALA A 36 -15.17 -18.71 -20.45
CA ALA A 36 -15.80 -19.97 -20.06
C ALA A 36 -17.30 -19.78 -19.90
N HIS A 37 -18.04 -20.85 -20.20
CA HIS A 37 -19.46 -20.92 -19.87
C HIS A 37 -19.69 -21.21 -18.38
N ASN A 38 -18.71 -21.87 -17.74
CA ASN A 38 -18.69 -22.31 -16.35
C ASN A 38 -17.34 -21.97 -15.69
N ASP A 39 -17.00 -22.70 -14.64
CA ASP A 39 -15.81 -22.65 -13.81
C ASP A 39 -14.50 -22.51 -14.61
N VAL A 40 -13.70 -21.50 -14.26
CA VAL A 40 -12.32 -21.31 -14.71
C VAL A 40 -11.39 -21.79 -13.60
N THR A 41 -10.48 -22.70 -13.92
CA THR A 41 -9.67 -23.40 -12.92
C THR A 41 -8.19 -23.25 -13.18
N LEU A 42 -7.44 -22.80 -12.17
CA LEU A 42 -5.98 -22.76 -12.20
C LEU A 42 -5.41 -23.65 -11.10
N VAL A 43 -4.33 -24.36 -11.42
CA VAL A 43 -3.66 -25.30 -10.53
C VAL A 43 -2.21 -24.85 -10.32
N PHE A 44 -1.73 -24.80 -9.08
CA PHE A 44 -0.39 -24.31 -8.73
C PHE A 44 0.41 -25.38 -8.00
N ARG A 45 1.64 -25.67 -8.47
CA ARG A 45 2.42 -26.85 -8.06
C ARG A 45 3.92 -26.68 -8.13
N GLU A 46 4.68 -27.53 -7.44
CA GLU A 46 6.14 -27.55 -7.52
C GLU A 46 6.67 -27.95 -8.91
N ASN A 47 6.03 -28.94 -9.55
CA ASN A 47 6.43 -29.46 -10.85
C ASN A 47 5.23 -29.46 -11.82
N ALA A 48 5.51 -29.23 -13.11
CA ALA A 48 4.49 -29.30 -14.15
C ALA A 48 3.93 -30.74 -14.28
N GLY A 49 2.61 -30.87 -14.39
CA GLY A 49 1.94 -32.15 -14.64
C GLY A 49 1.98 -32.57 -16.12
N SER A 50 1.44 -33.75 -16.43
CA SER A 50 1.29 -34.21 -17.82
C SER A 50 0.14 -33.48 -18.55
N GLN A 51 0.04 -33.60 -19.87
CA GLN A 51 -1.01 -32.90 -20.64
C GLN A 51 -2.41 -33.53 -20.47
N HIS A 52 -2.48 -34.85 -20.26
CA HIS A 52 -3.72 -35.60 -19.96
C HIS A 52 -3.97 -35.74 -18.46
N TYR A 53 -3.49 -34.78 -17.70
CA TYR A 53 -3.40 -34.85 -16.26
C TYR A 53 -4.70 -34.44 -15.57
N HIS A 54 -5.12 -35.25 -14.59
CA HIS A 54 -6.30 -34.98 -13.77
C HIS A 54 -5.87 -34.75 -12.32
N TYR A 55 -5.97 -33.51 -11.82
CA TYR A 55 -5.42 -33.12 -10.51
C TYR A 55 -5.99 -33.88 -9.31
N LYS A 56 -7.23 -34.39 -9.38
CA LYS A 56 -7.79 -35.25 -8.32
C LYS A 56 -7.15 -36.65 -8.18
N ARG A 57 -6.33 -37.09 -9.14
CA ARG A 57 -5.74 -38.45 -9.14
C ARG A 57 -4.30 -38.48 -8.63
N ASP A 58 -3.83 -37.36 -8.11
CA ASP A 58 -2.46 -37.17 -7.69
C ASP A 58 -2.41 -36.62 -6.28
N ASN A 59 -1.43 -37.11 -5.54
CA ASN A 59 -1.22 -36.78 -4.14
C ASN A 59 -0.11 -35.74 -3.98
N SER A 60 0.40 -35.15 -5.06
CA SER A 60 1.40 -34.07 -4.98
C SER A 60 0.80 -32.79 -4.36
N PRO A 61 1.56 -32.10 -3.49
CA PRO A 61 1.11 -30.87 -2.87
C PRO A 61 0.73 -29.79 -3.89
N HIS A 62 -0.49 -29.24 -3.80
CA HIS A 62 -0.98 -28.27 -4.77
C HIS A 62 -2.11 -27.37 -4.26
N TYR A 63 -2.19 -26.18 -4.87
CA TYR A 63 -3.36 -25.31 -4.77
C TYR A 63 -4.20 -25.40 -6.03
N THR A 64 -5.53 -25.43 -5.87
CA THR A 64 -6.49 -25.30 -6.97
C THR A 64 -7.40 -24.11 -6.71
N VAL A 65 -7.41 -23.13 -7.60
CA VAL A 65 -8.29 -21.96 -7.55
C VAL A 65 -9.36 -22.10 -8.61
N ILE A 66 -10.63 -22.09 -8.20
CA ILE A 66 -11.80 -22.28 -9.05
C ILE A 66 -12.66 -21.01 -9.02
N LEU A 67 -12.60 -20.24 -10.11
CA LEU A 67 -13.39 -19.03 -10.30
C LEU A 67 -14.72 -19.40 -10.94
N GLY A 68 -15.84 -19.06 -10.29
CA GLY A 68 -17.17 -19.32 -10.82
C GLY A 68 -17.74 -20.71 -10.51
N SER A 69 -17.29 -21.39 -9.46
CA SER A 69 -17.90 -22.64 -9.01
C SER A 69 -19.42 -22.54 -8.76
N HIS A 70 -20.12 -23.68 -8.81
CA HIS A 70 -21.58 -23.79 -8.68
C HIS A 70 -22.36 -22.89 -9.66
N ARG A 71 -22.09 -23.07 -10.96
CA ARG A 71 -22.73 -22.31 -12.05
C ARG A 71 -22.45 -20.80 -11.97
N ASN A 72 -21.19 -20.44 -11.83
CA ASN A 72 -20.69 -19.07 -11.78
C ASN A 72 -21.17 -18.28 -10.56
N LYS A 73 -21.33 -18.91 -9.39
CA LYS A 73 -21.84 -18.24 -8.19
C LYS A 73 -20.85 -18.18 -7.04
N ARG A 74 -19.77 -18.97 -7.09
CA ARG A 74 -18.86 -19.14 -5.96
C ARG A 74 -17.40 -19.11 -6.40
N LEU A 75 -16.54 -18.70 -5.48
CA LEU A 75 -15.11 -18.86 -5.56
C LEU A 75 -14.71 -20.02 -4.63
N LYS A 76 -13.89 -20.96 -5.13
CA LYS A 76 -13.31 -22.01 -4.30
C LYS A 76 -11.79 -22.03 -4.38
N ILE A 77 -11.17 -22.34 -3.24
CA ILE A 77 -9.75 -22.68 -3.16
C ILE A 77 -9.66 -24.06 -2.49
N GLU A 78 -8.91 -24.96 -3.11
CA GLU A 78 -8.63 -26.29 -2.59
C GLU A 78 -7.12 -26.45 -2.35
N VAL A 79 -6.77 -27.07 -1.22
CA VAL A 79 -5.41 -27.52 -0.90
C VAL A 79 -5.44 -29.04 -0.95
N ASP A 80 -4.64 -29.64 -1.83
CA ASP A 80 -4.55 -31.11 -1.98
C ASP A 80 -5.93 -31.78 -2.18
N GLY A 81 -6.80 -31.12 -2.96
CA GLY A 81 -8.17 -31.57 -3.25
C GLY A 81 -9.17 -31.40 -2.11
N LYS A 82 -8.77 -30.81 -0.96
CA LYS A 82 -9.68 -30.43 0.12
C LYS A 82 -10.06 -28.97 -0.01
N THR A 83 -11.35 -28.68 -0.08
CA THR A 83 -11.86 -27.30 -0.12
C THR A 83 -11.57 -26.58 1.20
N VAL A 84 -10.78 -25.51 1.14
CA VAL A 84 -10.44 -24.65 2.30
C VAL A 84 -11.17 -23.30 2.23
N VAL A 85 -11.54 -22.86 1.03
CA VAL A 85 -12.33 -21.65 0.80
C VAL A 85 -13.52 -22.00 -0.07
N ASP A 86 -14.71 -21.56 0.33
CA ASP A 86 -15.93 -21.65 -0.46
C ASP A 86 -16.83 -20.43 -0.23
N VAL A 87 -16.71 -19.39 -1.05
CA VAL A 87 -17.37 -18.09 -0.85
C VAL A 87 -18.35 -17.79 -1.96
N ALA A 88 -19.57 -17.36 -1.61
CA ALA A 88 -20.60 -16.98 -2.59
C ALA A 88 -20.48 -15.51 -3.02
N GLY A 89 -20.82 -15.22 -4.28
CA GLY A 89 -20.90 -13.85 -4.82
C GLY A 89 -19.57 -13.26 -5.31
N VAL A 90 -18.48 -14.02 -5.26
CA VAL A 90 -17.11 -13.57 -5.52
C VAL A 90 -16.56 -14.31 -6.76
N GLY A 91 -15.88 -13.61 -7.67
CA GLY A 91 -15.20 -14.26 -8.82
C GLY A 91 -16.10 -14.78 -9.95
N LEU A 92 -17.10 -13.99 -10.38
CA LEU A 92 -18.05 -14.37 -11.44
C LEU A 92 -17.40 -14.46 -12.86
N CYS A 93 -17.07 -15.67 -13.30
CA CYS A 93 -16.72 -16.01 -14.69
C CYS A 93 -17.97 -16.32 -15.52
N CYS A 94 -18.84 -15.35 -15.77
CA CYS A 94 -19.92 -15.52 -16.76
C CYS A 94 -19.90 -14.34 -17.73
N SER A 95 -19.52 -14.61 -18.97
CA SER A 95 -19.62 -13.66 -20.07
C SER A 95 -19.51 -14.40 -21.40
N SER A 96 -20.19 -13.91 -22.43
CA SER A 96 -19.97 -14.28 -23.84
C SER A 96 -18.61 -13.79 -24.38
N GLU A 97 -17.76 -13.23 -23.51
CA GLU A 97 -16.53 -12.53 -23.85
C GLU A 97 -15.40 -12.89 -22.88
N PHE A 98 -14.15 -12.73 -23.31
CA PHE A 98 -12.99 -12.91 -22.45
C PHE A 98 -12.97 -11.87 -21.33
N LYS A 99 -12.79 -12.33 -20.08
CA LYS A 99 -12.59 -11.48 -18.91
C LYS A 99 -11.18 -11.66 -18.36
N SER A 100 -10.60 -10.57 -17.89
CA SER A 100 -9.25 -10.55 -17.34
C SER A 100 -9.27 -10.80 -15.83
N TYR A 101 -8.35 -11.64 -15.38
CA TYR A 101 -8.17 -12.01 -13.99
C TYR A 101 -6.69 -12.08 -13.67
N TRP A 102 -6.37 -12.00 -12.38
CA TRP A 102 -5.05 -12.29 -11.90
C TRP A 102 -5.12 -13.06 -10.57
N ILE A 103 -4.15 -13.93 -10.35
CA ILE A 103 -3.98 -14.70 -9.12
C ILE A 103 -2.53 -14.58 -8.68
N SER A 104 -2.30 -14.18 -7.44
CA SER A 104 -0.97 -14.02 -6.85
C SER A 104 -0.82 -14.98 -5.68
N ILE A 105 0.33 -15.66 -5.59
CA ILE A 105 0.70 -16.51 -4.46
C ILE A 105 2.01 -15.96 -3.91
N CYS A 106 2.02 -15.52 -2.65
CA CYS A 106 3.21 -15.06 -1.94
C CYS A 106 3.27 -15.72 -0.57
N ASP A 107 4.17 -16.71 -0.39
CA ASP A 107 4.38 -17.43 0.87
C ASP A 107 3.08 -17.94 1.53
N GLY A 108 2.15 -18.44 0.72
CA GLY A 108 0.84 -18.94 1.15
C GLY A 108 -0.29 -17.93 1.17
N LEU A 109 -0.03 -16.65 0.95
CA LEU A 109 -1.08 -15.66 0.68
C LEU A 109 -1.53 -15.77 -0.77
N ILE A 110 -2.74 -16.29 -0.99
CA ILE A 110 -3.39 -16.34 -2.29
C ILE A 110 -4.32 -15.14 -2.45
N SER A 111 -3.97 -14.23 -3.36
CA SER A 111 -4.76 -13.06 -3.72
C SER A 111 -5.34 -13.20 -5.11
N ILE A 112 -6.61 -12.82 -5.29
CA ILE A 112 -7.35 -12.97 -6.55
C ILE A 112 -8.00 -11.63 -6.86
N GLY A 113 -7.83 -11.15 -8.09
CA GLY A 113 -8.51 -9.95 -8.56
C GLY A 113 -8.98 -10.04 -10.00
N LYS A 114 -9.69 -8.99 -10.40
CA LYS A 114 -10.23 -8.82 -11.76
C LYS A 114 -9.48 -7.70 -12.48
N GLY A 115 -9.39 -7.80 -13.79
CA GLY A 115 -8.69 -6.81 -14.62
C GLY A 115 -7.41 -7.38 -15.21
N ARG A 116 -6.82 -6.61 -16.13
CA ARG A 116 -5.63 -7.02 -16.90
C ARG A 116 -4.35 -6.92 -16.09
N TYR A 117 -4.32 -6.03 -15.10
CA TYR A 117 -3.14 -5.74 -14.30
C TYR A 117 -3.29 -6.36 -12.91
N PRO A 118 -2.31 -7.15 -12.46
CA PRO A 118 -2.27 -7.66 -11.09
C PRO A 118 -2.40 -6.59 -10.02
N PHE A 119 -2.87 -7.01 -8.83
CA PHE A 119 -3.01 -6.17 -7.63
C PHE A 119 -4.07 -5.05 -7.73
N GLN A 120 -4.72 -4.89 -8.89
CA GLN A 120 -5.88 -4.01 -9.06
C GLN A 120 -7.20 -4.76 -8.85
N ASN A 121 -8.25 -4.06 -8.41
CA ASN A 121 -9.60 -4.60 -8.23
C ASN A 121 -9.58 -5.97 -7.52
N LEU A 122 -8.95 -6.00 -6.34
CA LEU A 122 -8.85 -7.18 -5.51
C LEU A 122 -10.27 -7.70 -5.21
N VAL A 123 -10.47 -8.99 -5.48
CA VAL A 123 -11.76 -9.66 -5.32
C VAL A 123 -11.76 -10.53 -4.06
N PHE A 124 -10.64 -11.18 -3.76
CA PHE A 124 -10.54 -12.07 -2.61
C PHE A 124 -9.09 -12.34 -2.18
N GLN A 125 -8.88 -12.62 -0.89
CA GLN A 125 -7.60 -13.07 -0.35
C GLN A 125 -7.81 -14.19 0.66
N TRP A 126 -6.85 -15.11 0.71
CA TRP A 126 -6.79 -16.17 1.71
C TRP A 126 -5.34 -16.51 2.04
N LEU A 127 -5.05 -16.68 3.32
CA LEU A 127 -3.74 -17.06 3.83
C LEU A 127 -3.77 -18.52 4.30
N ASP A 128 -2.88 -19.33 3.74
CA ASP A 128 -2.66 -20.69 4.21
C ASP A 128 -1.94 -20.70 5.56
N SER A 129 -2.46 -21.45 6.53
CA SER A 129 -1.82 -21.63 7.84
C SER A 129 -0.60 -22.56 7.78
N ASN A 130 -0.44 -23.34 6.70
CA ASN A 130 0.72 -24.20 6.45
C ASN A 130 1.15 -24.10 4.97
N PRO A 131 1.86 -23.03 4.59
CA PRO A 131 2.04 -22.65 3.19
C PRO A 131 2.92 -23.62 2.41
N ASN A 132 2.46 -24.02 1.22
CA ASN A 132 3.26 -24.75 0.26
C ASN A 132 4.23 -23.79 -0.47
N CYS A 133 5.43 -23.67 0.09
CA CYS A 133 6.47 -22.77 -0.41
C CYS A 133 7.22 -23.31 -1.65
N SER A 134 6.95 -24.55 -2.09
CA SER A 134 7.61 -25.13 -3.28
C SER A 134 6.86 -24.86 -4.58
N VAL A 135 5.67 -24.26 -4.52
CA VAL A 135 4.82 -23.95 -5.68
C VAL A 135 5.57 -23.11 -6.72
N ARG A 136 5.58 -23.55 -7.98
CA ARG A 136 6.35 -22.91 -9.04
C ARG A 136 5.69 -22.91 -10.42
N TYR A 137 4.87 -23.88 -10.77
CA TYR A 137 4.23 -23.97 -12.07
C TYR A 137 2.73 -23.68 -11.97
N VAL A 138 2.22 -23.05 -13.03
CA VAL A 138 0.79 -22.75 -13.20
C VAL A 138 0.22 -23.65 -14.30
N GLY A 139 -0.79 -24.42 -13.94
CA GLY A 139 -1.60 -25.23 -14.84
C GLY A 139 -2.92 -24.55 -15.15
N LEU A 140 -3.26 -24.47 -16.44
CA LEU A 140 -4.54 -23.94 -16.91
C LEU A 140 -5.50 -25.10 -17.10
N SER A 141 -6.56 -25.15 -16.30
CA SER A 141 -7.46 -26.30 -16.25
C SER A 141 -8.91 -25.91 -16.54
N SER A 142 -9.69 -26.94 -16.84
CA SER A 142 -11.13 -26.88 -17.00
C SER A 142 -11.75 -27.99 -16.13
N TRP A 143 -12.89 -27.69 -15.51
CA TRP A 143 -13.67 -28.69 -14.80
C TRP A 143 -14.58 -29.48 -15.75
N ASP A 144 -15.80 -29.01 -16.03
CA ASP A 144 -16.82 -29.77 -16.75
C ASP A 144 -17.15 -29.23 -18.16
N LYS A 145 -16.57 -28.09 -18.55
CA LYS A 145 -16.79 -27.41 -19.83
C LYS A 145 -15.51 -26.77 -20.35
N HIS A 146 -15.36 -26.69 -21.66
CA HIS A 146 -14.21 -26.04 -22.29
C HIS A 146 -13.99 -24.61 -21.76
N VAL A 147 -12.72 -24.30 -21.50
CA VAL A 147 -12.27 -22.96 -21.10
C VAL A 147 -11.26 -22.47 -22.12
N GLY A 148 -11.47 -21.27 -22.64
CA GLY A 148 -10.51 -20.54 -23.47
C GLY A 148 -9.63 -19.66 -22.59
N TYR A 149 -8.32 -19.78 -22.70
CA TYR A 149 -7.33 -18.91 -22.08
C TYR A 149 -6.54 -18.14 -23.13
N ARG A 150 -6.25 -16.86 -22.88
CA ARG A 150 -5.32 -16.05 -23.69
C ARG A 150 -4.61 -15.02 -22.83
N ASN A 151 -3.56 -14.40 -23.38
CA ASN A 151 -2.74 -13.40 -22.68
C ASN A 151 -2.31 -13.87 -21.28
N VAL A 152 -1.93 -15.15 -21.15
CA VAL A 152 -1.53 -15.74 -19.88
C VAL A 152 -0.07 -15.39 -19.65
N ASN A 153 0.16 -14.53 -18.66
CA ASN A 153 1.48 -14.03 -18.31
C ASN A 153 1.77 -14.38 -16.86
N VAL A 154 2.90 -15.03 -16.64
CA VAL A 154 3.44 -15.22 -15.29
C VAL A 154 4.39 -14.07 -15.00
N LEU A 155 4.13 -13.38 -13.91
CA LEU A 155 4.82 -12.19 -13.47
C LEU A 155 5.56 -12.53 -12.17
N PRO A 156 6.84 -12.15 -12.03
CA PRO A 156 7.55 -12.32 -10.77
C PRO A 156 6.87 -11.47 -9.70
N ILE A 157 6.69 -12.04 -8.50
CA ILE A 157 6.50 -11.24 -7.31
C ILE A 157 7.89 -10.85 -6.84
N THR A 158 8.38 -9.70 -7.31
CA THR A 158 9.48 -9.06 -6.60
C THR A 158 8.94 -8.61 -5.24
N HIS A 159 9.78 -8.53 -4.20
CA HIS A 159 9.46 -7.78 -2.97
C HIS A 159 8.96 -6.33 -3.25
N ASN A 160 9.10 -5.91 -4.51
CA ASN A 160 8.88 -4.60 -5.07
C ASN A 160 7.77 -4.57 -6.13
N HIS A 161 6.55 -5.06 -5.86
CA HIS A 161 5.39 -4.64 -6.67
C HIS A 161 5.04 -3.15 -6.46
N ILE A 162 5.74 -2.50 -5.52
CA ILE A 162 5.86 -1.05 -5.36
C ILE A 162 6.90 -0.44 -6.36
N SER A 163 7.76 -1.22 -7.01
CA SER A 163 8.87 -0.71 -7.86
C SER A 163 8.88 -1.27 -9.29
N LEU A 164 7.73 -1.65 -9.85
CA LEU A 164 7.62 -2.16 -11.23
C LEU A 164 7.72 -1.08 -12.33
N TRP A 165 8.15 0.15 -12.01
CA TRP A 165 8.21 1.26 -12.96
C TRP A 165 9.63 1.75 -13.27
N GLU A 166 10.66 1.28 -12.58
CA GLU A 166 12.05 1.72 -12.83
C GLU A 166 12.70 1.11 -14.08
N HIS A 167 12.00 0.29 -14.86
CA HIS A 167 12.57 -0.27 -16.11
C HIS A 167 11.68 -0.01 -17.32
N VAL A 168 11.04 1.15 -17.36
CA VAL A 168 10.57 1.74 -18.62
C VAL A 168 11.59 2.79 -19.05
N GLU A 169 12.46 2.32 -19.97
CA GLU A 169 13.36 3.05 -20.86
C GLU A 169 14.74 3.49 -20.36
N SER A 170 15.76 2.73 -20.75
CA SER A 170 16.88 3.32 -21.49
C SER A 170 17.37 2.32 -22.52
N GLY A 171 17.11 2.62 -23.79
CA GLY A 171 17.72 1.90 -24.90
C GLY A 171 19.24 1.99 -24.80
N GLU A 172 19.89 0.86 -25.09
CA GLU A 172 21.35 0.77 -25.22
C GLU A 172 21.83 1.81 -26.24
N PHE A 173 22.56 2.82 -25.76
CA PHE A 173 23.58 3.50 -26.55
C PHE A 173 24.92 3.05 -25.98
N GLU A 174 25.64 2.24 -26.76
CA GLU A 174 27.02 1.87 -26.48
C GLU A 174 27.89 3.13 -26.50
N GLY A 175 28.59 3.37 -25.40
CA GLY A 175 29.62 4.41 -25.26
C GLY A 175 30.54 4.02 -24.12
N GLU A 176 31.72 3.52 -24.49
CA GLU A 176 32.84 3.21 -23.60
C GLU A 176 33.28 4.47 -22.84
N GLU A 177 33.56 4.37 -21.54
CA GLU A 177 34.86 4.72 -20.95
C GLU A 177 34.91 4.49 -19.43
N GLU A 178 36.13 4.23 -18.98
CA GLU A 178 36.58 3.67 -17.70
C GLU A 178 36.53 4.65 -16.52
N GLY A 179 36.48 4.11 -15.30
CA GLY A 179 36.78 4.85 -14.07
C GLY A 179 36.14 4.28 -12.81
N GLU A 180 36.87 3.43 -12.09
CA GLU A 180 36.53 2.95 -10.75
C GLU A 180 36.50 4.11 -9.73
N ASP A 181 35.39 4.29 -9.03
CA ASP A 181 35.37 4.86 -7.68
C ASP A 181 34.40 4.03 -6.82
N GLU A 182 34.97 3.26 -5.90
CA GLU A 182 34.25 2.49 -4.89
C GLU A 182 33.50 3.43 -3.92
N LEU A 183 32.22 3.68 -4.21
CA LEU A 183 31.28 4.21 -3.22
C LEU A 183 30.46 3.06 -2.66
N ASN A 184 30.86 2.58 -1.48
CA ASN A 184 30.00 1.83 -0.56
C ASN A 184 28.80 2.70 -0.17
N GLY A 185 27.76 2.71 -1.00
CA GLY A 185 26.44 3.22 -0.66
C GLY A 185 25.62 2.10 -0.04
N GLU A 186 25.43 2.14 1.28
CA GLU A 186 24.37 1.38 1.94
C GLU A 186 23.02 1.73 1.27
N TYR A 187 22.53 0.84 0.42
CA TYR A 187 21.16 0.87 -0.10
C TYR A 187 20.23 0.68 1.11
N MET A 188 19.79 1.80 1.71
CA MET A 188 18.81 1.81 2.78
C MET A 188 17.51 1.17 2.27
N ASP A 189 17.14 0.06 2.89
CA ASP A 189 15.96 -0.73 2.58
C ASP A 189 14.68 0.09 2.86
N TYR A 190 14.01 0.53 1.78
CA TYR A 190 12.84 1.43 1.81
C TYR A 190 11.60 0.82 2.48
N GLU A 191 11.61 -0.47 2.81
CA GLU A 191 10.51 -1.14 3.52
C GLU A 191 10.31 -0.61 4.96
N LYS A 192 11.25 0.19 5.48
CA LYS A 192 11.23 0.69 6.86
C LYS A 192 11.00 2.21 7.01
N TRP A 193 10.67 2.95 5.94
CA TRP A 193 10.39 4.38 6.05
C TRP A 193 8.93 4.63 6.44
N GLY A 194 8.66 4.82 7.74
CA GLY A 194 7.31 5.02 8.27
C GLY A 194 7.28 5.98 9.45
N LEU A 195 6.07 6.32 9.90
CA LEU A 195 5.86 7.24 11.02
C LEU A 195 6.53 6.75 12.31
N GLU A 196 6.76 5.44 12.45
CA GLU A 196 7.52 4.85 13.57
C GLU A 196 8.92 5.45 13.76
N ASN A 197 9.57 5.93 12.69
CA ASN A 197 10.90 6.55 12.78
C ASN A 197 10.90 7.91 13.50
N PHE A 198 9.71 8.50 13.69
CA PHE A 198 9.51 9.76 14.39
C PHE A 198 9.01 9.58 15.83
N LEU A 199 8.81 8.34 16.30
CA LEU A 199 8.39 8.07 17.67
C LEU A 199 9.52 8.41 18.65
N GLU A 200 9.28 9.38 19.54
CA GLU A 200 10.27 9.89 20.51
C GLU A 200 11.59 10.34 19.87
N ASN A 201 11.56 10.69 18.58
CA ASN A 201 12.70 11.24 17.85
C ASN A 201 12.71 12.77 17.99
N TRP A 202 13.90 13.34 18.18
CA TRP A 202 14.12 14.78 18.24
C TRP A 202 14.10 15.45 16.88
N GLU A 203 14.42 14.71 15.81
CA GLU A 203 14.38 15.22 14.45
C GLU A 203 12.98 15.68 14.08
N LEU A 204 12.85 16.95 13.67
CA LEU A 204 11.59 17.61 13.31
C LEU A 204 10.55 17.71 14.44
N SER A 205 10.91 17.35 15.68
CA SER A 205 10.03 17.54 16.83
C SER A 205 9.83 19.03 17.13
N ASP A 206 8.59 19.40 17.40
CA ASP A 206 8.14 20.78 17.65
C ASP A 206 7.46 20.91 19.03
N MET A 207 7.50 19.84 19.83
CA MET A 207 7.06 19.83 21.22
C MET A 207 7.68 18.70 22.04
N VAL A 208 7.56 18.82 23.36
CA VAL A 208 8.10 17.88 24.35
C VAL A 208 7.11 17.66 25.49
N PHE A 209 6.93 16.40 25.90
CA PHE A 209 6.26 16.06 27.15
C PHE A 209 7.27 16.02 28.31
N ILE A 210 6.88 16.58 29.46
CA ILE A 210 7.67 16.60 30.70
C ILE A 210 6.90 15.93 31.84
N PHE A 211 7.63 15.23 32.72
CA PHE A 211 7.11 14.59 33.92
C PHE A 211 7.62 15.29 35.19
N ASP A 212 6.75 15.44 36.18
CA ASP A 212 7.06 16.10 37.46
C ASP A 212 8.16 15.41 38.27
N THR A 213 8.38 14.10 38.08
CA THR A 213 9.22 13.30 38.98
C THR A 213 10.54 12.82 38.40
N GLU A 214 10.75 12.91 37.07
CA GLU A 214 11.90 12.25 36.41
C GLU A 214 12.74 13.14 35.46
N GLU A 215 12.45 14.44 35.31
CA GLU A 215 13.16 15.35 34.35
C GLU A 215 13.32 14.75 32.93
N ARG A 216 12.44 13.80 32.56
CA ARG A 216 12.54 13.10 31.29
C ARG A 216 11.76 13.88 30.24
N HIS A 217 12.42 14.18 29.14
CA HIS A 217 11.85 14.88 27.99
C HIS A 217 11.52 13.88 26.90
N VAL A 218 10.25 13.84 26.47
CA VAL A 218 9.79 12.96 25.39
C VAL A 218 9.33 13.82 24.21
N PRO A 219 10.11 13.91 23.12
CA PRO A 219 9.76 14.74 21.97
C PRO A 219 8.59 14.15 21.17
N ALA A 220 7.82 15.03 20.53
CA ALA A 220 6.71 14.67 19.67
C ALA A 220 6.45 15.75 18.61
N HIS A 221 5.47 15.47 17.74
CA HIS A 221 5.13 16.28 16.56
C HIS A 221 3.67 16.76 16.65
N LYS A 222 3.42 18.06 16.77
CA LYS A 222 2.09 18.66 16.94
C LYS A 222 1.15 18.28 15.79
N ALA A 223 1.65 18.31 14.55
CA ALA A 223 0.88 17.96 13.37
C ALA A 223 0.31 16.53 13.45
N ILE A 224 1.14 15.57 13.89
CA ILE A 224 0.75 14.15 14.05
C ILE A 224 -0.24 13.97 15.19
N LEU A 225 0.02 14.60 16.34
CA LEU A 225 -0.84 14.51 17.52
C LEU A 225 -2.22 15.13 17.28
N VAL A 226 -2.27 16.36 16.76
CA VAL A 226 -3.54 17.06 16.45
C VAL A 226 -4.36 16.30 15.42
N ALA A 227 -3.70 15.66 14.45
CA ALA A 227 -4.41 14.81 13.50
C ALA A 227 -5.00 13.55 14.14
N SER A 228 -4.44 13.07 15.26
CA SER A 228 -4.83 11.82 15.92
C SER A 228 -5.81 11.98 17.09
N GLY A 229 -5.84 13.16 17.72
CA GLY A 229 -6.64 13.43 18.91
C GLY A 229 -6.96 14.90 19.10
N ASN A 230 -7.48 15.27 20.26
CA ASN A 230 -7.68 16.66 20.67
C ASN A 230 -6.54 17.07 21.60
N PHE A 231 -5.58 17.83 21.07
CA PHE A 231 -4.45 18.35 21.82
C PHE A 231 -4.56 19.88 21.89
N PRO A 232 -4.83 20.44 23.08
CA PRO A 232 -5.05 21.87 23.26
C PRO A 232 -3.70 22.62 23.33
N PHE A 233 -2.95 22.64 22.23
CA PHE A 233 -1.72 23.43 22.18
C PHE A 233 -2.06 24.92 22.07
N SER A 234 -1.45 25.73 22.94
CA SER A 234 -1.35 27.17 22.72
C SER A 234 -0.31 27.43 21.62
N LEU A 235 -0.35 28.59 20.96
CA LEU A 235 0.61 28.92 19.89
C LEU A 235 2.06 29.07 20.39
N SER A 236 2.26 29.17 21.72
CA SER A 236 3.54 29.51 22.35
C SER A 236 4.10 28.44 23.29
N GLU A 237 3.35 27.39 23.59
CA GLU A 237 3.82 26.32 24.49
C GLU A 237 4.20 25.09 23.68
N ASP A 238 5.51 24.83 23.67
CA ASP A 238 6.10 23.61 23.09
C ASP A 238 6.26 22.52 24.15
N VAL A 239 5.77 22.76 25.37
CA VAL A 239 5.93 21.88 26.52
C VAL A 239 4.57 21.49 27.08
N VAL A 240 4.35 20.18 27.27
CA VAL A 240 3.15 19.64 27.91
C VAL A 240 3.53 18.87 29.16
N GLU A 241 3.06 19.34 30.30
CA GLU A 241 3.29 18.69 31.60
C GLU A 241 2.22 17.64 31.89
N LEU A 242 2.66 16.43 32.22
CA LEU A 242 1.78 15.30 32.55
C LEU A 242 2.13 14.74 33.95
N PRO A 243 1.72 15.44 35.03
CA PRO A 243 2.18 15.19 36.41
C PRO A 243 1.79 13.81 36.97
N ALA A 244 0.76 13.16 36.40
CA ALA A 244 0.21 11.89 36.88
C ALA A 244 0.43 10.70 35.91
N VAL A 245 1.19 10.90 34.83
CA VAL A 245 1.39 9.87 33.79
C VAL A 245 2.78 9.28 33.93
N THR A 246 2.89 7.96 33.91
CA THR A 246 4.19 7.28 33.92
C THR A 246 4.75 7.13 32.50
N TYR A 247 6.08 7.07 32.36
CA TYR A 247 6.71 6.89 31.05
C TYR A 247 6.17 5.69 30.25
N PRO A 248 5.99 4.47 30.82
CA PRO A 248 5.44 3.34 30.07
C PRO A 248 4.04 3.60 29.50
N VAL A 249 3.22 4.41 30.18
CA VAL A 249 1.87 4.77 29.71
C VAL A 249 1.96 5.78 28.58
N LEU A 250 2.81 6.81 28.70
CA LEU A 250 3.02 7.79 27.63
C LEU A 250 3.63 7.14 26.39
N HIS A 251 4.68 6.32 26.55
CA HIS A 251 5.31 5.58 25.47
C HIS A 251 4.29 4.73 24.73
N ALA A 252 3.46 3.96 25.44
CA ALA A 252 2.43 3.14 24.82
C ALA A 252 1.38 3.99 24.06
N PHE A 253 1.00 5.14 24.62
CA PHE A 253 0.08 6.08 23.99
C PHE A 253 0.65 6.66 22.68
N LEU A 254 1.90 7.14 22.71
CA LEU A 254 2.58 7.67 21.53
C LEU A 254 2.85 6.56 20.51
N GLN A 255 3.31 5.40 20.95
CA GLN A 255 3.54 4.24 20.07
C GLN A 255 2.26 3.87 19.31
N TYR A 256 1.10 3.86 19.98
CA TYR A 256 -0.17 3.63 19.32
C TYR A 256 -0.49 4.70 18.25
N ILE A 257 -0.21 5.98 18.53
CA ILE A 257 -0.42 7.06 17.57
C ILE A 257 0.49 6.91 16.35
N TYR A 258 1.78 6.65 16.56
CA TYR A 258 2.79 6.65 15.50
C TYR A 258 2.82 5.36 14.68
N THR A 259 2.42 4.24 15.27
CA THR A 259 2.53 2.91 14.64
C THR A 259 1.19 2.21 14.46
N GLY A 260 0.11 2.75 15.04
CA GLY A 260 -1.19 2.09 15.06
C GLY A 260 -1.27 0.89 16.02
N GLN A 261 -0.21 0.57 16.75
CA GLN A 261 -0.16 -0.56 17.67
C GLN A 261 0.61 -0.23 18.94
N THR A 262 0.29 -0.90 20.04
CA THR A 262 1.08 -0.80 21.26
C THR A 262 0.91 -2.02 22.15
N LYS A 263 1.86 -2.21 23.05
CA LYS A 263 1.87 -3.29 24.02
C LYS A 263 2.08 -2.73 25.43
N ILE A 264 1.17 -3.04 26.35
CA ILE A 264 1.22 -2.51 27.72
C ILE A 264 0.78 -3.56 28.75
N PRO A 265 1.34 -3.59 29.98
CA PRO A 265 0.82 -4.45 31.04
C PRO A 265 -0.66 -4.22 31.32
N GLU A 266 -1.41 -5.29 31.64
CA GLU A 266 -2.84 -5.20 31.98
C GLU A 266 -3.11 -4.17 33.11
N SER A 267 -2.25 -4.14 34.13
CA SER A 267 -2.35 -3.20 35.26
C SER A 267 -2.30 -1.73 34.85
N GLN A 268 -1.73 -1.42 33.68
CA GLN A 268 -1.56 -0.08 33.13
C GLN A 268 -2.61 0.27 32.05
N LEU A 269 -3.54 -0.64 31.72
CA LEU A 269 -4.64 -0.36 30.77
C LEU A 269 -5.57 0.77 31.26
N GLY A 270 -5.82 0.85 32.57
CA GLY A 270 -6.64 1.91 33.17
C GLY A 270 -6.03 3.30 32.95
N PRO A 271 -4.77 3.53 33.35
CA PRO A 271 -4.02 4.75 33.03
C PRO A 271 -3.95 5.07 31.54
N LEU A 272 -3.66 4.10 30.67
CA LEU A 272 -3.61 4.31 29.21
C LEU A 272 -4.97 4.75 28.67
N ARG A 273 -6.06 4.13 29.12
CA ARG A 273 -7.43 4.53 28.78
C ARG A 273 -7.73 5.97 29.22
N ALA A 274 -7.34 6.34 30.43
CA ALA A 274 -7.56 7.69 30.95
C ALA A 274 -6.82 8.74 30.12
N LEU A 275 -5.58 8.46 29.72
CA LEU A 275 -4.79 9.32 28.84
C LEU A 275 -5.42 9.43 27.44
N GLY A 276 -5.86 8.30 26.87
CA GLY A 276 -6.59 8.29 25.60
C GLY A 276 -7.89 9.07 25.65
N LEU A 277 -8.61 9.06 26.77
CA LEU A 277 -9.82 9.86 26.96
C LEU A 277 -9.50 11.35 27.08
N HIS A 278 -8.42 11.70 27.79
CA HIS A 278 -7.99 13.09 27.97
C HIS A 278 -7.68 13.78 26.64
N PHE A 279 -6.98 13.08 25.73
CA PHE A 279 -6.64 13.58 24.39
C PHE A 279 -7.60 13.11 23.30
N GLU A 280 -8.76 12.54 23.66
CA GLU A 280 -9.80 12.10 22.71
C GLU A 280 -9.33 11.12 21.60
N VAL A 281 -8.34 10.27 21.87
CA VAL A 281 -7.92 9.18 20.96
C VAL A 281 -8.87 7.99 21.13
N MET A 282 -10.10 8.16 20.65
CA MET A 282 -11.23 7.26 20.97
C MET A 282 -11.07 5.82 20.47
N SER A 283 -10.29 5.60 19.40
CA SER A 283 -9.94 4.27 18.92
C SER A 283 -9.17 3.47 19.97
N LEU A 284 -8.19 4.10 20.62
CA LEU A 284 -7.42 3.52 21.72
C LEU A 284 -8.30 3.29 22.95
N VAL A 285 -9.15 4.26 23.31
CA VAL A 285 -10.08 4.14 24.46
C VAL A 285 -10.96 2.90 24.30
N LYS A 286 -11.55 2.72 23.11
CA LYS A 286 -12.39 1.55 22.79
C LYS A 286 -11.61 0.24 22.89
N GLN A 287 -10.37 0.18 22.40
CA GLN A 287 -9.51 -1.00 22.51
C GLN A 287 -9.19 -1.33 23.98
N CYS A 288 -8.88 -0.32 24.80
CA CYS A 288 -8.63 -0.52 26.22
C CYS A 288 -9.89 -1.05 26.94
N GLU A 289 -11.07 -0.46 26.68
CA GLU A 289 -12.33 -0.88 27.30
C GLU A 289 -12.69 -2.33 26.95
N GLN A 290 -12.58 -2.70 25.68
CA GLN A 290 -12.86 -4.06 25.22
C GLN A 290 -11.95 -5.10 25.90
N ASN A 291 -10.66 -4.77 26.06
CA ASN A 291 -9.72 -5.66 26.73
C ASN A 291 -9.99 -5.73 28.23
N ILE A 292 -10.24 -4.60 28.91
CA ILE A 292 -10.61 -4.57 30.33
C ILE A 292 -11.85 -5.44 30.61
N GLU A 293 -12.89 -5.37 29.78
CA GLU A 293 -14.09 -6.21 29.93
C GLU A 293 -13.78 -7.71 29.72
N ARG A 294 -12.95 -8.05 28.73
CA ARG A 294 -12.50 -9.45 28.51
C ARG A 294 -11.77 -10.03 29.73
N PHE A 295 -10.95 -9.23 30.42
CA PHE A 295 -10.26 -9.67 31.63
C PHE A 295 -11.22 -9.87 32.82
N LYS A 296 -12.22 -8.99 32.99
CA LYS A 296 -13.25 -9.15 34.03
C LYS A 296 -14.02 -10.46 33.91
N LEU A 297 -14.31 -10.90 32.68
CA LEU A 297 -15.02 -12.15 32.38
C LEU A 297 -14.16 -13.41 32.61
N ASN A 298 -12.83 -13.31 32.50
CA ASN A 298 -11.90 -14.46 32.51
C ASN A 298 -11.03 -14.54 33.77
N LYS A 299 -11.56 -14.17 34.95
CA LYS A 299 -10.88 -14.09 36.26
C LYS A 299 -10.07 -15.33 36.72
N LYS A 300 -10.16 -16.49 36.06
CA LYS A 300 -9.54 -17.76 36.49
C LYS A 300 -8.30 -18.20 35.70
N LEU A 301 -7.86 -17.45 34.69
CA LEU A 301 -6.87 -17.97 33.71
C LEU A 301 -5.58 -17.15 33.54
N PHE A 302 -5.41 -16.02 34.25
CA PHE A 302 -4.31 -15.11 33.94
C PHE A 302 -3.49 -14.72 35.17
N ASP A 303 -2.20 -15.10 35.13
CA ASP A 303 -1.15 -14.53 35.98
C ASP A 303 -1.00 -13.03 35.71
N SER A 304 -0.85 -12.25 36.78
CA SER A 304 -0.84 -10.78 36.86
C SER A 304 0.32 -10.05 36.15
N GLY A 305 0.93 -10.66 35.13
CA GLY A 305 2.09 -10.11 34.41
C GLY A 305 1.94 -10.08 32.89
N LYS A 306 0.76 -10.41 32.33
CA LYS A 306 0.59 -10.49 30.88
C LYS A 306 0.42 -9.11 30.26
N SER A 307 1.25 -8.83 29.25
CA SER A 307 1.12 -7.66 28.38
C SER A 307 -0.05 -7.83 27.41
N VAL A 308 -0.79 -6.76 27.18
CA VAL A 308 -1.91 -6.67 26.25
C VAL A 308 -1.46 -5.93 25.02
N GLU A 309 -1.72 -6.51 23.85
CA GLU A 309 -1.48 -5.89 22.56
C GLU A 309 -2.76 -5.20 22.07
N LEU A 310 -2.62 -3.93 21.72
CA LEU A 310 -3.70 -3.08 21.21
C LEU A 310 -3.32 -2.68 19.80
N SER A 311 -4.27 -2.80 18.87
CA SER A 311 -4.05 -2.45 17.47
C SER A 311 -5.21 -1.60 16.95
N TYR A 312 -4.89 -0.63 16.11
CA TYR A 312 -5.87 0.19 15.42
C TYR A 312 -6.65 -0.68 14.43
N PRO A 313 -7.99 -0.68 14.48
CA PRO A 313 -8.80 -1.52 13.61
C PRO A 313 -8.79 -0.95 12.18
N SER A 314 -7.78 -1.32 11.39
CA SER A 314 -7.76 -1.04 9.96
C SER A 314 -8.57 -2.12 9.23
N THR A 315 -9.54 -1.70 8.40
CA THR A 315 -10.36 -2.60 7.57
C THR A 315 -9.63 -3.10 6.33
N ARG A 316 -8.39 -2.63 6.09
CA ARG A 316 -7.54 -3.04 4.98
C ARG A 316 -6.51 -4.05 5.49
N THR A 317 -6.83 -5.33 5.33
CA THR A 317 -5.88 -6.42 5.56
C THR A 317 -4.70 -6.30 4.58
N HIS A 318 -3.51 -6.06 5.13
CA HIS A 318 -2.18 -6.14 4.48
C HIS A 318 -1.75 -5.01 3.53
N TYR A 319 -1.75 -3.77 4.02
CA TYR A 319 -0.70 -2.80 3.64
C TYR A 319 0.11 -2.49 4.90
N CYS A 320 1.44 -2.38 4.78
CA CYS A 320 2.23 -1.69 5.79
C CYS A 320 1.53 -0.35 6.09
N ALA A 321 1.36 0.02 7.37
CA ALA A 321 0.65 1.23 7.75
C ALA A 321 1.35 2.43 7.10
N THR A 322 0.83 2.87 5.95
CA THR A 322 1.41 3.96 5.18
C THR A 322 0.67 5.21 5.55
N PHE A 323 1.34 6.16 6.20
CA PHE A 323 0.73 7.42 6.60
C PHE A 323 -0.06 8.06 5.45
N PRO A 324 -1.26 8.62 5.67
CA PRO A 324 -2.03 8.59 6.92
C PRO A 324 -2.90 7.34 7.10
N LEU A 325 -2.88 6.39 6.16
CA LEU A 325 -3.73 5.21 6.14
C LEU A 325 -3.26 4.12 7.12
N GLY A 326 -4.22 3.49 7.82
CA GLY A 326 -3.92 2.41 8.77
C GLY A 326 -3.43 2.88 10.14
N LEU A 327 -3.35 4.20 10.36
CA LEU A 327 -3.01 4.83 11.63
C LEU A 327 -4.25 5.48 12.27
N PRO A 328 -4.23 5.79 13.58
CA PRO A 328 -5.30 6.52 14.27
C PRO A 328 -5.32 8.02 13.92
N VAL A 329 -5.16 8.35 12.65
CA VAL A 329 -5.03 9.70 12.11
C VAL A 329 -6.31 10.07 11.38
N ASN A 330 -6.82 11.29 11.62
CA ASN A 330 -7.98 11.83 10.95
C ASN A 330 -7.55 12.67 9.73
N ILE A 331 -7.80 12.17 8.53
CA ILE A 331 -7.45 12.81 7.26
C ILE A 331 -8.08 14.22 7.14
N GLN A 332 -9.30 14.43 7.65
CA GLN A 332 -9.93 15.75 7.59
C GLN A 332 -9.16 16.76 8.46
N LYS A 333 -8.64 16.34 9.61
CA LYS A 333 -7.79 17.21 10.43
C LYS A 333 -6.47 17.51 9.74
N LEU A 334 -5.84 16.55 9.07
CA LEU A 334 -4.63 16.80 8.27
C LEU A 334 -4.88 17.82 7.15
N ARG A 335 -5.96 17.63 6.38
CA ARG A 335 -6.35 18.60 5.33
C ARG A 335 -6.56 20.00 5.92
N GLN A 336 -7.18 20.12 7.09
CA GLN A 336 -7.33 21.41 7.78
C GLN A 336 -6.00 22.02 8.23
N LEU A 337 -5.04 21.22 8.69
CA LEU A 337 -3.69 21.72 9.02
C LEU A 337 -3.01 22.33 7.79
N LEU A 338 -3.11 21.67 6.63
CA LEU A 338 -2.58 22.21 5.36
C LEU A 338 -3.29 23.51 4.96
N ILE A 339 -4.63 23.55 5.02
CA ILE A 339 -5.41 24.73 4.61
C ILE A 339 -5.15 25.93 5.52
N THR A 340 -5.06 25.70 6.84
CA THR A 340 -4.93 26.77 7.83
C THR A 340 -3.49 27.18 8.10
N GLY A 341 -2.51 26.37 7.70
CA GLY A 341 -1.10 26.55 8.06
C GLY A 341 -0.83 26.43 9.57
N LYS A 342 -1.78 25.90 10.35
CA LYS A 342 -1.65 25.82 11.81
C LYS A 342 -0.53 24.85 12.18
N TYR A 343 0.45 25.33 12.95
CA TYR A 343 1.69 24.62 13.30
C TYR A 343 2.63 24.35 12.11
N SER A 344 2.44 25.05 10.98
CA SER A 344 3.40 25.00 9.89
C SER A 344 4.77 25.51 10.35
N ASP A 345 5.80 24.78 9.97
CA ASP A 345 7.22 25.05 10.26
C ASP A 345 8.02 25.29 8.98
N VAL A 346 7.35 25.27 7.81
CA VAL A 346 7.93 25.57 6.51
C VAL A 346 6.95 26.26 5.56
N ASN A 347 7.42 27.31 4.91
CA ASN A 347 6.77 28.03 3.81
C ASN A 347 7.41 27.58 2.49
N ILE A 348 6.59 27.13 1.54
CA ILE A 348 7.05 26.71 0.22
C ILE A 348 6.77 27.81 -0.79
N TYR A 349 7.83 28.30 -1.41
CA TYR A 349 7.79 29.27 -2.49
C TYR A 349 8.13 28.58 -3.82
N ILE A 350 7.49 29.04 -4.89
CA ILE A 350 7.84 28.65 -6.26
C ILE A 350 8.29 29.90 -7.01
N GLU A 351 9.46 29.81 -7.66
CA GLU A 351 10.03 30.92 -8.42
C GLU A 351 9.04 31.41 -9.49
N GLY A 352 8.82 32.72 -9.55
CA GLY A 352 7.82 33.33 -10.44
C GLY A 352 6.37 33.29 -9.94
N HIS A 353 6.05 32.49 -8.91
CA HIS A 353 4.69 32.33 -8.39
C HIS A 353 4.53 32.75 -6.91
N GLY A 354 5.62 32.90 -6.16
CA GLY A 354 5.60 33.34 -4.77
C GLY A 354 5.23 32.23 -3.78
N LEU A 355 4.60 32.59 -2.66
CA LEU A 355 4.20 31.63 -1.61
C LEU A 355 3.06 30.74 -2.12
N VAL A 356 3.29 29.42 -2.13
CA VAL A 356 2.33 28.44 -2.62
C VAL A 356 1.66 27.68 -1.47
N ALA A 357 2.39 27.34 -0.42
CA ALA A 357 1.85 26.59 0.71
C ALA A 357 2.60 26.85 2.02
N GLN A 358 1.89 26.69 3.13
CA GLN A 358 2.46 26.54 4.47
C GLN A 358 2.29 25.08 4.88
N ALA A 359 3.39 24.38 5.11
CA ALA A 359 3.42 22.93 5.29
C ALA A 359 4.16 22.55 6.59
N HIS A 360 4.24 21.24 6.83
CA HIS A 360 4.86 20.64 8.00
C HIS A 360 6.01 19.76 7.55
N LYS A 361 7.24 20.05 8.01
CA LYS A 361 8.46 19.32 7.63
C LYS A 361 8.30 17.83 7.89
N VAL A 362 7.77 17.45 9.06
CA VAL A 362 7.52 16.04 9.40
C VAL A 362 6.62 15.33 8.37
N ILE A 363 5.57 16.00 7.86
CA ILE A 363 4.69 15.40 6.86
C ILE A 363 5.41 15.25 5.52
N LEU A 364 6.13 16.27 5.08
CA LEU A 364 6.91 16.20 3.83
C LEU A 364 7.98 15.10 3.90
N SER A 365 8.70 15.00 5.01
CA SER A 365 9.75 14.00 5.25
C SER A 365 9.23 12.57 5.33
N LEU A 366 7.99 12.36 5.78
CA LEU A 366 7.34 11.04 5.74
C LEU A 366 7.16 10.51 4.32
N TRP A 367 6.91 11.43 3.38
CA TRP A 367 6.60 11.08 1.99
C TRP A 367 7.77 11.19 1.02
N SER A 368 8.84 11.87 1.42
CA SER A 368 9.93 12.24 0.53
C SER A 368 11.26 12.24 1.26
N VAL A 369 12.14 11.32 0.87
CA VAL A 369 13.54 11.29 1.33
C VAL A 369 14.30 12.57 0.95
N PRO A 370 14.12 13.16 -0.27
CA PRO A 370 14.66 14.48 -0.58
C PRO A 370 14.26 15.55 0.45
N PHE A 371 12.98 15.65 0.83
CA PHE A 371 12.56 16.58 1.88
C PHE A 371 13.12 16.22 3.26
N ALA A 372 13.17 14.94 3.62
CA ALA A 372 13.81 14.49 4.86
C ALA A 372 15.26 14.96 4.95
N LYS A 373 16.07 14.65 3.93
CA LYS A 373 17.48 15.08 3.85
C LYS A 373 17.62 16.61 3.87
N MET A 374 16.73 17.32 3.16
CA MET A 374 16.71 18.79 3.14
C MET A 374 16.52 19.37 4.54
N PHE A 375 15.69 18.74 5.38
CA PHE A 375 15.38 19.26 6.71
C PHE A 375 16.32 18.75 7.81
N THR A 376 16.96 17.58 7.67
CA THR A 376 17.76 16.98 8.75
C THR A 376 19.28 16.97 8.53
N ASN A 377 19.80 17.07 7.30
CA ASN A 377 21.24 16.91 7.02
C ASN A 377 22.07 18.21 7.08
N GLY A 378 21.64 19.21 7.85
CA GLY A 378 22.40 20.45 8.04
C GLY A 378 22.48 21.36 6.82
N MET A 379 21.51 21.26 5.90
CA MET A 379 21.32 22.23 4.81
C MET A 379 20.78 23.55 5.36
N SER A 380 20.72 24.60 4.53
CA SER A 380 20.20 25.90 4.96
C SER A 380 18.75 25.82 5.46
N GLU A 381 17.99 24.89 4.88
CA GLU A 381 16.60 24.52 5.13
C GLU A 381 16.38 23.78 6.45
N THR A 382 17.45 23.24 7.05
CA THR A 382 17.41 22.71 8.41
C THR A 382 17.07 23.84 9.39
N MET A 383 17.65 25.03 9.21
CA MET A 383 17.42 26.21 10.06
C MET A 383 16.46 27.23 9.46
N SER A 384 16.16 27.14 8.16
CA SER A 384 15.19 28.01 7.48
C SER A 384 13.76 27.50 7.63
N SER A 385 12.82 28.43 7.70
CA SER A 385 11.39 28.17 7.56
C SER A 385 10.90 28.41 6.13
N GLU A 386 11.81 28.59 5.18
CA GLU A 386 11.49 28.88 3.77
C GLU A 386 12.24 27.94 2.83
N VAL A 387 11.51 27.36 1.88
CA VAL A 387 12.02 26.53 0.78
C VAL A 387 11.58 27.17 -0.53
N SER A 388 12.51 27.35 -1.46
CA SER A 388 12.21 27.87 -2.81
C SER A 388 12.45 26.80 -3.86
N LEU A 389 11.40 26.46 -4.62
CA LEU A 389 11.45 25.50 -5.71
C LEU A 389 11.51 26.22 -7.06
N ARG A 390 12.26 25.65 -8.01
CA ARG A 390 12.42 26.16 -9.38
C ARG A 390 11.87 25.17 -10.38
N ASP A 391 11.36 25.67 -11.50
CA ASP A 391 10.87 24.84 -12.62
C ASP A 391 9.76 23.85 -12.21
N VAL A 392 8.98 24.20 -11.18
CA VAL A 392 7.87 23.40 -10.66
C VAL A 392 6.54 24.09 -10.97
N SER A 393 5.59 23.34 -11.54
CA SER A 393 4.21 23.79 -11.72
C SER A 393 3.50 23.94 -10.35
N PRO A 394 2.97 25.12 -10.00
CA PRO A 394 2.26 25.32 -8.73
C PRO A 394 1.05 24.40 -8.56
N GLU A 395 0.32 24.14 -9.65
CA GLU A 395 -0.84 23.26 -9.65
C GLU A 395 -0.43 21.81 -9.38
N ALA A 396 0.63 21.33 -10.05
CA ALA A 396 1.14 19.97 -9.85
C ALA A 396 1.72 19.80 -8.44
N PHE A 397 2.43 20.81 -7.93
CA PHE A 397 2.97 20.79 -6.56
C PHE A 397 1.85 20.75 -5.51
N ARG A 398 0.79 21.55 -5.70
CA ARG A 398 -0.38 21.53 -4.81
C ARG A 398 -1.04 20.15 -4.80
N ALA A 399 -1.22 19.52 -5.95
CA ALA A 399 -1.78 18.17 -6.02
C ALA A 399 -0.89 17.13 -5.32
N MET A 400 0.43 17.19 -5.50
CA MET A 400 1.38 16.35 -4.76
C MET A 400 1.27 16.59 -3.24
N LEU A 401 1.16 17.85 -2.81
CA LEU A 401 1.03 18.19 -1.41
C LEU A 401 -0.30 17.70 -0.81
N GLU A 402 -1.41 17.87 -1.52
CA GLU A 402 -2.72 17.35 -1.11
C GLU A 402 -2.71 15.81 -0.97
N PHE A 403 -1.99 15.13 -1.87
CA PHE A 403 -1.74 13.69 -1.76
C PHE A 403 -0.98 13.36 -0.47
N MET A 404 0.09 14.08 -0.14
CA MET A 404 0.84 13.85 1.12
C MET A 404 -0.03 14.01 2.38
N TYR A 405 -1.04 14.88 2.36
CA TYR A 405 -1.90 15.12 3.53
C TYR A 405 -3.13 14.21 3.58
N SER A 406 -3.42 13.46 2.52
CA SER A 406 -4.65 12.66 2.45
C SER A 406 -4.48 11.21 1.98
N GLY A 407 -3.35 10.89 1.34
CA GLY A 407 -3.10 9.60 0.71
C GLY A 407 -3.97 9.33 -0.54
N GLU A 408 -4.63 10.37 -1.07
CA GLU A 408 -5.56 10.27 -2.19
C GLU A 408 -5.23 11.33 -3.24
N LEU A 409 -5.32 10.95 -4.52
CA LEU A 409 -5.21 11.86 -5.65
C LEU A 409 -6.62 12.20 -6.16
N ASP A 410 -6.91 13.48 -6.39
CA ASP A 410 -8.18 13.87 -7.03
C ASP A 410 -8.14 13.55 -8.52
N MET A 411 -8.68 12.38 -8.85
CA MET A 411 -8.70 11.83 -10.20
C MET A 411 -9.58 12.64 -11.16
N GLU A 412 -10.67 13.24 -10.68
CA GLU A 412 -11.59 13.99 -11.53
C GLU A 412 -10.95 15.28 -12.02
N ALA A 413 -10.25 15.99 -11.14
CA ALA A 413 -9.51 17.20 -11.49
C ALA A 413 -8.28 16.92 -12.37
N THR A 414 -7.57 15.80 -12.11
CA THR A 414 -6.30 15.49 -12.78
C THR A 414 -6.46 14.84 -14.15
N VAL A 415 -7.43 13.94 -14.33
CA VAL A 415 -7.66 13.25 -15.62
C VAL A 415 -8.21 14.21 -16.69
N VAL A 416 -9.06 15.16 -16.29
CA VAL A 416 -9.59 16.20 -17.20
C VAL A 416 -8.47 17.08 -17.76
N ALA A 417 -7.40 17.27 -17.01
CA ALA A 417 -6.22 18.03 -17.41
C ALA A 417 -5.03 17.08 -17.60
N GLY A 418 -5.05 16.21 -18.64
CA GLY A 418 -4.01 15.18 -18.85
C GLY A 418 -2.54 15.67 -18.77
N ALA A 419 -2.26 16.93 -19.10
CA ALA A 419 -0.95 17.56 -18.90
C ALA A 419 -0.55 17.70 -17.41
N LEU A 420 -1.51 17.96 -16.53
CA LEU A 420 -1.31 18.04 -15.08
C LEU A 420 -0.91 16.68 -14.50
N LEU A 421 -1.53 15.59 -14.96
CA LEU A 421 -1.18 14.24 -14.50
C LEU A 421 0.28 13.88 -14.81
N LEU A 422 0.79 14.25 -16.00
CA LEU A 422 2.20 14.07 -16.35
C LEU A 422 3.12 14.94 -15.48
N GLN A 423 2.76 16.20 -15.23
CA GLN A 423 3.53 17.08 -14.34
C GLN A 423 3.58 16.54 -12.91
N ILE A 424 2.47 16.03 -12.38
CA ILE A 424 2.43 15.39 -11.06
C ILE A 424 3.32 14.16 -11.04
N LEU A 425 3.30 13.34 -12.10
CA LEU A 425 4.17 12.17 -12.22
C LEU A 425 5.66 12.57 -12.15
N PHE A 426 6.08 13.57 -12.94
CA PHE A 426 7.46 14.05 -12.93
C PHE A 426 7.88 14.60 -11.56
N LEU A 427 6.99 15.35 -10.89
CA LEU A 427 7.28 15.83 -9.53
C LEU A 427 7.35 14.69 -8.52
N ALA A 428 6.47 13.71 -8.61
CA ALA A 428 6.48 12.56 -7.71
C ALA A 428 7.79 11.77 -7.85
N ASP A 429 8.31 11.62 -9.07
CA ASP A 429 9.63 11.03 -9.33
C ASP A 429 10.76 11.89 -8.74
N GLN A 430 10.79 13.19 -9.08
CA GLN A 430 11.80 14.14 -8.61
C GLN A 430 11.91 14.20 -7.08
N PHE A 431 10.77 14.19 -6.38
CA PHE A 431 10.72 14.24 -4.92
C PHE A 431 10.66 12.85 -4.27
N GLY A 432 10.72 11.76 -5.03
CA GLY A 432 10.71 10.40 -4.51
C GLY A 432 9.43 10.01 -3.76
N VAL A 433 8.27 10.52 -4.18
CA VAL A 433 6.96 10.23 -3.60
C VAL A 433 6.38 8.99 -4.25
N THR A 434 6.91 7.82 -3.88
CA THR A 434 6.71 6.55 -4.60
C THR A 434 5.24 6.14 -4.79
N LEU A 435 4.39 6.31 -3.78
CA LEU A 435 2.97 5.94 -3.92
C LEU A 435 2.20 6.89 -4.83
N LEU A 436 2.56 8.19 -4.84
CA LEU A 436 1.95 9.14 -5.78
C LEU A 436 2.39 8.82 -7.21
N HIS A 437 3.69 8.54 -7.38
CA HIS A 437 4.24 8.10 -8.65
C HIS A 437 3.43 6.91 -9.17
N GLN A 438 3.31 5.83 -8.37
CA GLN A 438 2.51 4.65 -8.72
C GLN A 438 1.04 4.94 -9.07
N GLU A 439 0.38 5.84 -8.34
CA GLU A 439 -1.01 6.18 -8.63
C GLU A 439 -1.15 6.97 -9.94
N CYS A 440 -0.24 7.92 -10.22
CA CYS A 440 -0.22 8.67 -11.48
C CYS A 440 0.01 7.73 -12.67
N CYS A 441 1.01 6.89 -12.53
CA CYS A 441 1.36 5.77 -13.38
C CYS A 441 0.17 4.87 -13.71
N LYS A 442 -0.51 4.35 -12.68
CA LYS A 442 -1.74 3.55 -12.83
C LYS A 442 -2.81 4.31 -13.60
N THR A 443 -3.05 5.57 -13.25
CA THR A 443 -4.05 6.44 -13.89
C THR A 443 -3.76 6.66 -15.37
N LEU A 444 -2.50 6.91 -15.72
CA LEU A 444 -2.06 7.06 -17.11
C LEU A 444 -2.32 5.80 -17.93
N LEU A 445 -2.01 4.62 -17.38
CA LEU A 445 -2.30 3.34 -18.05
C LEU A 445 -3.79 3.11 -18.25
N GLU A 446 -4.62 3.47 -17.27
CA GLU A 446 -6.08 3.39 -17.38
C GLU A 446 -6.58 4.28 -18.52
N CYS A 447 -6.14 5.54 -18.58
CA CYS A 447 -6.49 6.50 -19.65
C CYS A 447 -6.08 5.98 -21.05
N LEU A 448 -4.86 5.45 -21.18
CA LEU A 448 -4.37 4.89 -22.44
C LEU A 448 -5.16 3.64 -22.87
N SER A 449 -5.61 2.84 -21.89
CA SER A 449 -6.37 1.61 -22.15
C SER A 449 -7.81 1.85 -22.58
N GLU A 450 -8.47 2.89 -22.04
CA GLU A 450 -9.87 3.21 -22.35
C GLU A 450 -10.04 3.77 -23.75
N GLY A 451 -9.11 4.63 -24.20
CA GLY A 451 -9.26 5.22 -25.51
C GLY A 451 -9.02 4.23 -26.68
N TRP A 452 -8.38 3.08 -26.45
CA TRP A 452 -8.27 2.00 -27.45
C TRP A 452 -9.59 1.26 -27.70
N CYS A 453 -10.62 1.52 -26.89
CA CYS A 453 -11.92 0.85 -26.97
C CYS A 453 -13.07 1.72 -27.53
N SER A 454 -12.86 3.01 -27.85
CA SER A 454 -13.94 3.90 -28.30
C SER A 454 -13.71 4.51 -29.70
N PRO A 455 -14.60 4.27 -30.70
CA PRO A 455 -14.48 4.88 -32.05
C PRO A 455 -14.65 6.41 -32.06
N SER A 456 -15.16 6.99 -30.96
CA SER A 456 -15.44 8.42 -30.78
C SER A 456 -14.33 9.20 -30.06
N GLY A 457 -13.25 8.55 -29.61
CA GLY A 457 -12.19 9.17 -28.79
C GLY A 457 -11.18 10.06 -29.51
N ARG A 458 -11.28 10.29 -30.83
CA ARG A 458 -10.26 11.03 -31.60
C ARG A 458 -10.05 12.50 -31.16
N GLY A 459 -10.93 13.07 -30.33
CA GLY A 459 -10.77 14.41 -29.77
C GLY A 459 -9.76 14.48 -28.61
N SER A 460 -9.82 13.54 -27.65
CA SER A 460 -8.98 13.56 -26.44
C SER A 460 -7.57 13.00 -26.66
N TYR A 461 -7.41 12.13 -27.66
CA TYR A 461 -6.10 11.60 -28.07
C TYR A 461 -5.15 12.66 -28.63
N ASN A 462 -5.69 13.69 -29.30
CA ASN A 462 -4.85 14.73 -29.89
C ASN A 462 -4.29 15.69 -28.83
N GLU A 463 -4.96 15.94 -27.72
CA GLU A 463 -4.39 16.76 -26.64
C GLU A 463 -3.28 16.03 -25.90
N PHE A 464 -3.45 14.75 -25.57
CA PHE A 464 -2.41 13.96 -24.86
C PHE A 464 -1.09 13.86 -25.63
N PHE A 465 -1.11 13.72 -26.95
CA PHE A 465 0.11 13.69 -27.77
C PHE A 465 0.68 15.08 -28.09
N TYR A 466 -0.14 16.14 -28.07
CA TYR A 466 0.34 17.51 -28.32
C TYR A 466 1.20 18.02 -27.16
N TYR A 467 0.89 17.63 -25.92
CA TYR A 467 1.67 18.02 -24.74
C TYR A 467 2.93 17.18 -24.49
N ALA A 468 3.07 16.02 -25.14
CA ALA A 468 4.28 15.20 -25.07
C ALA A 468 5.40 15.63 -26.06
N GLN A 469 5.15 16.68 -26.86
CA GLN A 469 6.08 17.21 -27.87
C GLN A 469 6.58 18.65 -27.58
N VAL A 470 6.31 19.19 -26.39
CA VAL A 470 6.78 20.55 -25.99
C VAL A 470 7.73 20.45 -24.82
#